data_AF-A0A7W0VBS7-F1
#
_entry.id   AF-A0A7W0VBS7-F1
#
_cell.length_a   1.000
_cell.length_b   1.000
_cell.length_c   1.000
_cell.angle_alpha   90.00
_cell.angle_beta   90.00
_cell.angle_gamma   90.00
#
_symmetry.space_group_name_H-M   'P 1'
#
loop_
_entity.id
_entity.type
_entity.pdbx_description
1 polymer ?
#
loop_
_entity_poly.entity_id
_entity_poly.type
_entity_poly.pdbx_seq_one_letter_code
_entity_poly.pdbx_strand_id
1 'polypeptide(L)'
;MSQRSMVPVVIFGVFVLAGAVGVWLMMRTGDSVAEPSTEPSRATEQPPPPSQRGEAAPTVTPSLPGETRRSEGSAVKEYAVGDTLVRDHRSGDHAPIDIPPSVHPAEARRLTSNLVSEVGQKLKVIVKDCATGLPAGARGKDPRLEGQVVIAIKSKRVTVTGAAVELRDVTDASVASIKRCIEEKALTVTHDADETDLASYDISLAYAL
;
A
#
# COMPACT_ATOMS: atom_id res chain seq x y z
N MET A 1 64.63 -3.49 -0.69
CA MET A 1 63.18 -3.28 -0.45
C MET A 1 62.99 -1.84 -0.02
N SER A 2 62.53 -0.97 -0.93
CA SER A 2 62.38 0.47 -0.67
C SER A 2 60.90 0.77 -0.45
N GLN A 3 60.52 0.94 0.82
CA GLN A 3 59.18 1.30 1.26
C GLN A 3 58.99 2.80 1.00
N ARG A 4 58.72 3.16 -0.27
CA ARG A 4 58.45 4.55 -0.65
C ARG A 4 57.08 4.96 -0.11
N SER A 5 57.10 6.02 0.69
CA SER A 5 56.00 6.68 1.40
C SER A 5 54.68 6.74 0.61
N MET A 6 53.74 5.85 0.93
CA MET A 6 52.32 5.92 0.48
C MET A 6 51.47 6.86 1.34
N VAL A 7 51.99 7.32 2.48
CA VAL A 7 51.26 8.17 3.44
C VAL A 7 50.74 9.50 2.85
N PRO A 8 51.48 10.26 2.02
CA PRO A 8 50.99 11.55 1.54
C PRO A 8 49.84 11.44 0.54
N VAL A 9 49.72 10.33 -0.20
CA VAL A 9 48.66 10.12 -1.20
C VAL A 9 47.32 9.85 -0.53
N VAL A 10 47.32 9.09 0.57
CA VAL A 10 46.09 8.76 1.31
C VAL A 10 45.49 10.02 1.97
N ILE A 11 46.34 10.88 2.55
CA ILE A 11 45.87 12.12 3.19
C ILE A 11 45.21 13.05 2.16
N PHE A 12 45.81 13.22 0.98
CA PHE A 12 45.26 14.09 -0.06
C PHE A 12 43.89 13.59 -0.58
N GLY A 13 43.71 12.27 -0.71
CA GLY A 13 42.44 11.68 -1.12
C GLY A 13 41.29 11.95 -0.15
N VAL A 14 41.55 11.92 1.16
CA VAL A 14 40.54 12.17 2.19
C VAL A 14 40.04 13.63 2.14
N PHE A 15 40.95 14.60 1.94
CA PHE A 15 40.57 16.02 1.86
C PHE A 15 39.72 16.35 0.62
N VAL A 16 40.02 15.75 -0.53
CA VAL A 16 39.23 15.94 -1.76
C VAL A 16 37.82 15.38 -1.58
N LEU A 17 37.69 14.22 -0.95
CA LEU A 17 36.41 13.56 -0.74
C LEU A 17 35.53 14.33 0.27
N ALA A 18 36.13 14.83 1.36
CA ALA A 18 35.43 15.69 2.32
C ALA A 18 34.96 17.01 1.68
N GLY A 19 35.78 17.63 0.83
CA GLY A 19 35.42 18.84 0.08
C GLY A 19 34.24 18.61 -0.87
N ALA A 20 34.24 17.51 -1.61
CA ALA A 20 33.15 17.16 -2.53
C ALA A 20 31.81 16.94 -1.80
N VAL A 21 31.83 16.29 -0.63
CA VAL A 21 30.64 16.09 0.21
C VAL A 21 30.12 17.43 0.76
N GLY A 22 31.02 18.34 1.18
CA GLY A 22 30.65 19.68 1.65
C GLY A 22 29.95 20.51 0.58
N VAL A 23 30.48 20.52 -0.66
CA VAL A 23 29.86 21.23 -1.79
C VAL A 23 28.49 20.63 -2.14
N TRP A 24 28.37 19.30 -2.13
CA TRP A 24 27.11 18.63 -2.40
C TRP A 24 26.03 18.94 -1.35
N LEU A 25 26.40 19.01 -0.06
CA LEU A 25 25.46 19.38 1.00
C LEU A 25 25.00 20.85 0.90
N MET A 26 25.89 21.77 0.51
CA MET A 26 25.51 23.16 0.25
C MET A 26 24.57 23.32 -0.94
N MET A 27 24.75 22.53 -2.01
CA MET A 27 23.81 22.54 -3.14
C MET A 27 22.43 21.97 -2.76
N ARG A 28 22.34 21.11 -1.74
CA ARG A 28 21.07 20.50 -1.31
C ARG A 28 20.27 21.36 -0.32
N THR A 29 20.91 22.35 0.31
CA THR A 29 20.28 23.20 1.36
C THR A 29 19.77 24.55 0.85
N GLY A 30 19.82 24.80 -0.47
CA GLY A 30 19.49 26.09 -1.08
C GLY A 30 17.99 26.46 -1.19
N ASP A 31 17.05 25.54 -0.92
CA ASP A 31 15.60 25.79 -1.16
C ASP A 31 14.77 25.86 0.12
N SER A 32 15.18 26.66 1.10
CA SER A 32 14.31 26.98 2.25
C SER A 32 14.43 28.46 2.64
N VAL A 33 14.06 29.31 1.68
CA VAL A 33 13.62 30.67 1.98
C VAL A 33 12.22 30.55 2.56
N ALA A 34 12.10 30.72 3.88
CA ALA A 34 10.83 30.82 4.57
C ALA A 34 10.14 32.13 4.15
N GLU A 35 9.06 32.01 3.37
CA GLU A 35 8.10 33.10 3.19
C GLU A 35 7.29 33.29 4.49
N PRO A 36 7.18 34.50 5.04
CA PRO A 36 6.23 34.79 6.11
C PRO A 36 4.81 34.82 5.52
N SER A 37 4.08 33.71 5.63
CA SER A 37 2.65 33.67 5.30
C SER A 37 1.82 34.30 6.41
N THR A 38 1.37 35.51 6.12
CA THR A 38 0.22 36.24 6.66
C THR A 38 -0.94 35.32 7.10
N GLU A 39 -1.35 35.43 8.37
CA GLU A 39 -2.61 34.89 8.90
C GLU A 39 -3.82 35.34 8.07
N PRO A 40 -4.73 34.43 7.70
CA PRO A 40 -6.11 34.78 7.48
C PRO A 40 -6.96 34.40 8.71
N SER A 41 -7.39 35.45 9.39
CA SER A 41 -8.73 35.65 9.95
C SER A 41 -9.53 34.39 10.36
N ARG A 42 -9.57 34.18 11.68
CA ARG A 42 -10.51 33.36 12.44
C ARG A 42 -11.94 33.46 11.88
N ALA A 43 -12.37 32.44 11.14
CA ALA A 43 -13.76 32.28 10.74
C ALA A 43 -14.57 31.83 11.96
N THR A 44 -15.59 32.59 12.29
CA THR A 44 -16.61 32.29 13.29
C THR A 44 -17.22 30.92 13.02
N GLU A 45 -17.08 30.02 13.99
CA GLU A 45 -17.73 28.72 14.04
C GLU A 45 -19.25 28.94 14.18
N GLN A 46 -19.95 28.88 13.05
CA GLN A 46 -21.40 28.90 13.00
C GLN A 46 -21.89 27.46 13.21
N PRO A 47 -22.76 27.18 14.21
CA PRO A 47 -23.30 25.85 14.42
C PRO A 47 -24.11 25.40 13.20
N PRO A 48 -24.05 24.11 12.83
CA PRO A 48 -24.78 23.61 11.67
C PRO A 48 -26.29 23.75 11.89
N PRO A 49 -27.07 24.14 10.85
CA PRO A 49 -28.51 24.16 10.93
C PRO A 49 -29.05 22.73 11.17
N PRO A 50 -30.19 22.57 11.85
CA PRO A 50 -30.80 21.26 12.04
C PRO A 50 -31.11 20.63 10.68
N SER A 51 -30.66 19.38 10.48
CA SER A 51 -31.02 18.56 9.34
C SER A 51 -32.53 18.56 9.16
N GLN A 52 -32.99 19.21 8.10
CA GLN A 52 -34.33 19.00 7.58
C GLN A 52 -34.42 17.53 7.17
N ARG A 53 -35.31 16.82 7.85
CA ARG A 53 -35.73 15.46 7.55
C ARG A 53 -36.44 15.51 6.20
N GLY A 54 -35.64 15.44 5.13
CA GLY A 54 -36.09 15.32 3.77
C GLY A 54 -36.93 14.05 3.63
N GLU A 55 -38.09 14.25 3.03
CA GLU A 55 -39.07 13.30 2.55
C GLU A 55 -38.50 11.91 2.24
N ALA A 56 -39.20 10.88 2.74
CA ALA A 56 -38.89 9.48 2.47
C ALA A 56 -38.83 9.24 0.95
N ALA A 57 -37.61 9.06 0.44
CA ALA A 57 -37.40 8.46 -0.87
C ALA A 57 -38.06 7.06 -0.86
N PRO A 58 -38.71 6.66 -1.97
CA PRO A 58 -39.42 5.39 -2.03
C PRO A 58 -38.45 4.25 -1.71
N THR A 59 -38.78 3.48 -0.67
CA THR A 59 -38.19 2.17 -0.40
C THR A 59 -38.39 1.31 -1.64
N VAL A 60 -37.38 1.24 -2.50
CA VAL A 60 -37.30 0.23 -3.54
C VAL A 60 -36.95 -1.07 -2.83
N THR A 61 -37.98 -1.76 -2.35
CA THR A 61 -37.89 -3.19 -2.06
C THR A 61 -37.43 -3.87 -3.35
N PRO A 62 -36.27 -4.54 -3.39
CA PRO A 62 -35.92 -5.36 -4.53
C PRO A 62 -36.90 -6.53 -4.58
N SER A 63 -37.89 -6.43 -5.45
CA SER A 63 -38.71 -7.56 -5.87
C SER A 63 -37.77 -8.55 -6.55
N LEU A 64 -37.46 -9.69 -5.91
CA LEU A 64 -36.74 -10.79 -6.55
C LEU A 64 -37.55 -11.34 -7.73
N PRO A 65 -37.01 -11.38 -8.96
CA PRO A 65 -37.48 -12.29 -9.99
C PRO A 65 -36.38 -13.35 -10.22
N GLY A 66 -36.58 -14.56 -9.70
CA GLY A 66 -35.71 -15.67 -10.06
C GLY A 66 -35.81 -16.83 -9.10
N GLU A 67 -36.55 -17.86 -9.49
CA GLU A 67 -36.47 -19.20 -8.90
C GLU A 67 -35.01 -19.60 -8.69
N THR A 68 -34.63 -19.84 -7.45
CA THR A 68 -33.52 -20.74 -7.14
C THR A 68 -33.85 -22.10 -7.74
N ARG A 69 -33.33 -22.39 -8.94
CA ARG A 69 -33.25 -23.77 -9.45
C ARG A 69 -32.28 -24.51 -8.54
N ARG A 70 -32.83 -25.17 -7.53
CA ARG A 70 -32.12 -26.15 -6.70
C ARG A 70 -31.74 -27.29 -7.63
N SER A 71 -30.50 -27.36 -8.08
CA SER A 71 -29.99 -28.55 -8.76
C SER A 71 -29.90 -29.65 -7.71
N GLU A 72 -30.94 -30.46 -7.60
CA GLU A 72 -31.00 -31.61 -6.68
C GLU A 72 -29.76 -32.49 -6.91
N GLY A 73 -28.90 -32.58 -5.89
CA GLY A 73 -27.74 -33.48 -5.86
C GLY A 73 -26.36 -32.81 -5.90
N SER A 74 -26.25 -31.49 -6.10
CA SER A 74 -24.95 -30.80 -6.08
C SER A 74 -24.79 -29.97 -4.81
N ALA A 75 -23.70 -30.17 -4.06
CA ALA A 75 -23.30 -29.34 -2.91
C ALA A 75 -22.87 -27.91 -3.32
N VAL A 76 -23.10 -27.54 -4.58
CA VAL A 76 -22.72 -26.28 -5.19
C VAL A 76 -23.98 -25.48 -5.47
N LYS A 77 -24.08 -24.29 -4.87
CA LYS A 77 -25.19 -23.34 -5.10
C LYS A 77 -24.75 -22.29 -6.10
N GLU A 78 -25.64 -21.93 -7.02
CA GLU A 78 -25.42 -20.85 -7.99
C GLU A 78 -26.40 -19.72 -7.70
N TYR A 79 -25.92 -18.50 -7.58
CA TYR A 79 -26.75 -17.30 -7.41
C TYR A 79 -26.20 -16.13 -8.22
N ALA A 80 -27.09 -15.22 -8.64
CA ALA A 80 -26.72 -14.03 -9.38
C ALA A 80 -26.50 -12.83 -8.43
N VAL A 81 -25.45 -12.05 -8.67
CA VAL A 81 -25.18 -10.75 -8.04
C VAL A 81 -25.02 -9.72 -9.15
N GLY A 82 -26.07 -8.94 -9.42
CA GLY A 82 -26.15 -8.11 -10.63
C GLY A 82 -26.10 -8.99 -11.88
N ASP A 83 -25.15 -8.73 -12.78
CA ASP A 83 -24.93 -9.50 -14.02
C ASP A 83 -23.94 -10.68 -13.85
N THR A 84 -23.40 -10.91 -12.64
CA THR A 84 -22.39 -11.94 -12.38
C THR A 84 -23.02 -13.19 -11.75
N LEU A 85 -22.75 -14.37 -12.33
CA LEU A 85 -23.13 -15.66 -11.75
C LEU A 85 -22.04 -16.14 -10.78
N VAL A 86 -22.41 -16.34 -9.51
CA VAL A 86 -21.51 -16.80 -8.45
C VAL A 86 -21.79 -18.26 -8.14
N ARG A 87 -20.74 -19.09 -8.17
CA ARG A 87 -20.78 -20.51 -7.85
C ARG A 87 -20.17 -20.74 -6.46
N ASP A 88 -21.02 -21.04 -5.48
CA ASP A 88 -20.64 -21.23 -4.08
C ASP A 88 -20.50 -22.70 -3.74
N HIS A 89 -19.29 -23.08 -3.29
CA HIS A 89 -18.93 -24.45 -2.89
C HIS A 89 -19.01 -24.68 -1.38
N ARG A 90 -19.48 -23.71 -0.59
CA ARG A 90 -19.63 -23.86 0.86
C ARG A 90 -20.80 -24.78 1.18
N SER A 91 -20.58 -25.79 2.03
CA SER A 91 -21.64 -26.67 2.52
C SER A 91 -22.52 -25.94 3.55
N GLY A 92 -23.84 -25.99 3.37
CA GLY A 92 -24.84 -25.46 4.31
C GLY A 92 -25.81 -24.42 3.73
N ASP A 93 -26.93 -24.19 4.42
CA ASP A 93 -27.84 -23.06 4.20
C ASP A 93 -27.31 -21.82 4.91
N HIS A 94 -26.26 -21.23 4.34
CA HIS A 94 -25.81 -19.89 4.75
C HIS A 94 -26.70 -18.86 4.07
N ALA A 95 -27.09 -17.83 4.81
CA ALA A 95 -27.74 -16.67 4.21
C ALA A 95 -26.85 -16.13 3.08
N PRO A 96 -27.43 -15.61 1.98
CA PRO A 96 -26.67 -14.89 0.97
C PRO A 96 -25.72 -13.92 1.66
N ILE A 97 -24.45 -13.93 1.25
CA ILE A 97 -23.47 -13.01 1.82
C ILE A 97 -23.99 -11.61 1.54
N ASP A 98 -24.39 -10.90 2.60
CA ASP A 98 -24.66 -9.47 2.54
C ASP A 98 -23.32 -8.80 2.31
N ILE A 99 -22.93 -8.69 1.03
CA ILE A 99 -21.71 -8.00 0.64
C ILE A 99 -22.03 -6.53 0.87
N PRO A 100 -21.42 -5.88 1.88
CA PRO A 100 -21.67 -4.46 2.10
C PRO A 100 -21.36 -3.72 0.79
N PRO A 101 -22.17 -2.72 0.42
CA PRO A 101 -21.90 -1.94 -0.78
C PRO A 101 -20.46 -1.45 -0.71
N SER A 102 -19.70 -1.67 -1.78
CA SER A 102 -18.32 -1.19 -1.88
C SER A 102 -18.31 0.29 -1.49
N VAL A 103 -17.69 0.62 -0.36
CA VAL A 103 -17.52 1.99 0.13
C VAL A 103 -16.74 2.87 -0.86
N HIS A 104 -16.13 2.25 -1.87
CA HIS A 104 -15.48 2.94 -2.97
C HIS A 104 -16.34 2.84 -4.23
N PRO A 105 -16.70 3.98 -4.85
CA PRO A 105 -17.32 3.96 -6.17
C PRO A 105 -16.37 3.27 -7.15
N ALA A 106 -16.91 2.48 -8.08
CA ALA A 106 -16.12 1.72 -9.06
C ALA A 106 -15.15 2.62 -9.86
N GLU A 107 -15.52 3.89 -10.05
CA GLU A 107 -14.72 4.91 -10.75
C GLU A 107 -13.50 5.42 -9.95
N ALA A 108 -13.45 5.20 -8.63
CA ALA A 108 -12.31 5.64 -7.82
C ALA A 108 -11.08 4.73 -7.97
N ARG A 109 -11.28 3.46 -8.38
CA ARG A 109 -10.18 2.51 -8.53
C ARG A 109 -9.57 2.65 -9.92
N ARG A 110 -8.44 3.35 -10.00
CA ARG A 110 -7.73 3.62 -11.26
C ARG A 110 -6.92 2.43 -11.81
N LEU A 111 -6.72 1.40 -11.00
CA LEU A 111 -5.89 0.24 -11.35
C LEU A 111 -6.70 -1.05 -11.31
N THR A 112 -6.47 -1.93 -12.29
CA THR A 112 -7.04 -3.27 -12.30
C THR A 112 -6.63 -4.09 -11.07
N SER A 113 -7.55 -4.93 -10.58
CA SER A 113 -7.29 -5.80 -9.44
C SER A 113 -6.15 -6.79 -9.69
N ASN A 114 -5.96 -7.23 -10.94
CA ASN A 114 -4.89 -8.15 -11.32
C ASN A 114 -3.52 -7.52 -11.09
N LEU A 115 -3.31 -6.30 -11.58
CA LEU A 115 -2.05 -5.59 -11.40
C LEU A 115 -1.70 -5.39 -9.92
N VAL A 116 -2.68 -4.96 -9.12
CA VAL A 116 -2.49 -4.78 -7.67
C VAL A 116 -2.13 -6.10 -6.99
N SER A 117 -2.77 -7.21 -7.40
CA SER A 117 -2.46 -8.55 -6.91
C SER A 117 -1.03 -8.99 -7.25
N GLU A 118 -0.57 -8.77 -8.49
CA GLU A 118 0.77 -9.13 -8.94
C GLU A 118 1.86 -8.35 -8.19
N VAL A 119 1.67 -7.04 -8.02
CA VAL A 119 2.56 -6.21 -7.20
C VAL A 119 2.57 -6.71 -5.75
N GLY A 120 1.39 -6.98 -5.18
CA GLY A 120 1.24 -7.53 -3.83
C GLY A 120 1.94 -8.89 -3.64
N GLN A 121 1.90 -9.77 -4.63
CA GLN A 121 2.58 -11.06 -4.58
C GLN A 121 4.11 -10.91 -4.56
N LYS A 122 4.66 -10.00 -5.38
CA LYS A 122 6.10 -9.69 -5.37
C LYS A 122 6.54 -9.12 -4.02
N LEU A 123 5.76 -8.19 -3.47
CA LEU A 123 6.02 -7.62 -2.15
C LEU A 123 5.97 -8.68 -1.05
N LYS A 124 5.02 -9.62 -1.11
CA LYS A 124 4.94 -10.73 -0.15
C LYS A 124 6.21 -11.59 -0.13
N VAL A 125 6.83 -11.85 -1.28
CA VAL A 125 8.11 -12.57 -1.36
C VAL A 125 9.23 -11.79 -0.66
N ILE A 126 9.30 -10.48 -0.90
CA ILE A 126 10.27 -9.58 -0.24
C ILE A 126 10.08 -9.57 1.27
N VAL A 127 8.84 -9.42 1.74
CA VAL A 127 8.50 -9.43 3.17
C VAL A 127 8.95 -10.74 3.80
N LYS A 128 8.64 -11.88 3.18
CA LYS A 128 9.07 -13.19 3.68
C LYS A 128 10.59 -13.31 3.76
N ASP A 129 11.30 -12.84 2.74
CA ASP A 129 12.77 -12.88 2.67
C ASP A 129 13.40 -12.00 3.77
N CYS A 130 12.97 -10.75 3.92
CA CYS A 130 13.46 -9.85 4.98
C CYS A 130 13.08 -10.33 6.39
N ALA A 131 11.96 -11.04 6.56
CA ALA A 131 11.51 -11.56 7.85
C ALA A 131 12.07 -12.96 8.19
N THR A 132 12.90 -13.57 7.33
CA THR A 132 13.50 -14.90 7.60
C THR A 132 14.31 -14.95 8.89
N GLY A 133 14.97 -13.84 9.25
CA GLY A 133 15.76 -13.73 10.47
C GLY A 133 14.95 -13.53 11.75
N LEU A 134 13.63 -13.37 11.66
CA LEU A 134 12.79 -13.08 12.84
C LEU A 134 12.52 -14.36 13.65
N PRO A 135 13.07 -14.49 14.86
CA PRO A 135 12.90 -15.70 15.67
C PRO A 135 11.44 -15.86 16.10
N ALA A 136 10.99 -17.11 16.22
CA ALA A 136 9.60 -17.41 16.60
C ALA A 136 9.20 -16.78 17.94
N GLY A 137 10.14 -16.68 18.90
CA GLY A 137 9.89 -16.06 20.21
C GLY A 137 9.73 -14.54 20.18
N ALA A 138 10.14 -13.87 19.10
CA ALA A 138 9.93 -12.43 18.92
C ALA A 138 8.64 -12.10 18.17
N ARG A 139 7.96 -13.11 17.63
CA ARG A 139 6.63 -12.99 17.04
C ARG A 139 5.61 -13.08 18.17
N GLY A 140 4.78 -12.05 18.30
CA GLY A 140 3.66 -12.03 19.23
C GLY A 140 2.56 -13.00 18.81
N LYS A 141 1.37 -12.84 19.38
CA LYS A 141 0.23 -13.70 19.10
C LYS A 141 -0.24 -13.61 17.64
N ASP A 142 -0.25 -12.40 17.08
CA ASP A 142 -0.79 -12.10 15.76
C ASP A 142 0.17 -11.18 14.96
N PRO A 143 1.40 -11.64 14.64
CA PRO A 143 2.41 -10.81 14.00
C PRO A 143 1.95 -10.40 12.60
N ARG A 144 1.91 -9.10 12.34
CA ARG A 144 1.43 -8.53 11.07
C ARG A 144 2.36 -7.46 10.55
N LEU A 145 2.44 -7.37 9.22
CA LEU A 145 2.96 -6.21 8.53
C LEU A 145 1.79 -5.40 7.99
N GLU A 146 1.77 -4.13 8.34
CA GLU A 146 0.83 -3.14 7.82
C GLU A 146 1.62 -2.05 7.11
N GLY A 147 1.06 -1.42 6.09
CA GLY A 147 1.75 -0.32 5.44
C GLY A 147 1.10 0.16 4.16
N GLN A 148 1.85 0.99 3.46
CA GLN A 148 1.47 1.58 2.20
C GLN A 148 2.67 1.55 1.26
N VAL A 149 2.42 1.23 0.00
CA VAL A 149 3.38 1.43 -1.08
C VAL A 149 2.82 2.40 -2.09
N VAL A 150 3.69 3.27 -2.58
CA VAL A 150 3.40 4.23 -3.64
C VAL A 150 3.96 3.67 -4.93
N ILE A 151 3.13 3.58 -5.96
CA ILE A 151 3.54 3.13 -7.28
C ILE A 151 3.34 4.22 -8.33
N ALA A 152 4.15 4.18 -9.36
CA ALA A 152 4.00 4.98 -10.57
C ALA A 152 3.94 4.06 -11.79
N ILE A 153 3.17 4.46 -12.80
CA ILE A 153 3.10 3.78 -14.10
C ILE A 153 3.65 4.74 -15.14
N LYS A 154 4.70 4.32 -15.83
CA LYS A 154 5.27 5.07 -16.95
C LYS A 154 5.62 4.11 -18.06
N SER A 155 5.20 4.41 -19.29
CA SER A 155 5.53 3.61 -20.47
C SER A 155 5.17 2.13 -20.30
N LYS A 156 3.94 1.85 -19.84
CA LYS A 156 3.43 0.48 -19.61
C LYS A 156 4.24 -0.33 -18.60
N ARG A 157 4.90 0.34 -17.65
CA ARG A 157 5.63 -0.30 -16.56
C ARG A 157 5.29 0.34 -15.23
N VAL A 158 4.90 -0.50 -14.28
CA VAL A 158 4.71 -0.17 -12.87
C VAL A 158 6.03 -0.27 -12.15
N THR A 159 6.32 0.75 -11.35
CA THR A 159 7.48 0.80 -10.44
C THR A 159 7.02 1.28 -9.08
N VAL A 160 7.50 0.64 -8.01
CA VAL A 160 7.31 1.15 -6.65
C VAL A 160 8.25 2.33 -6.42
N THR A 161 7.70 3.51 -6.11
CA THR A 161 8.45 4.75 -5.88
C THR A 161 8.59 5.09 -4.40
N GLY A 162 7.77 4.49 -3.54
CA GLY A 162 7.82 4.67 -2.10
C GLY A 162 7.23 3.46 -1.36
N ALA A 163 7.70 3.23 -0.14
CA ALA A 163 7.19 2.21 0.75
C ALA A 163 7.31 2.70 2.19
N ALA A 164 6.25 2.53 2.97
CA ALA A 164 6.22 2.80 4.40
C ALA A 164 5.52 1.65 5.10
N VAL A 165 6.24 0.92 5.96
CA VAL A 165 5.69 -0.25 6.64
C VAL A 165 5.81 -0.18 8.16
N GLU A 166 4.95 -0.90 8.85
CA GLU A 166 4.92 -1.07 10.30
C GLU A 166 4.77 -2.56 10.62
N LEU A 167 5.53 -3.04 11.59
CA LEU A 167 5.45 -4.41 12.11
C LEU A 167 4.67 -4.36 13.42
N ARG A 168 3.48 -4.97 13.42
CA ARG A 168 2.60 -5.14 14.58
C ARG A 168 2.90 -6.47 15.26
N ASP A 169 2.83 -6.47 16.59
CA ASP A 169 3.04 -7.66 17.42
C ASP A 169 4.37 -8.37 17.13
N VAL A 170 5.44 -7.60 16.94
CA VAL A 170 6.81 -8.10 16.83
C VAL A 170 7.66 -7.35 17.84
N THR A 171 8.22 -8.09 18.80
CA THR A 171 9.07 -7.54 19.86
C THR A 171 10.49 -8.00 19.65
N ASP A 172 11.21 -7.34 18.73
CA ASP A 172 12.61 -7.64 18.41
C ASP A 172 13.41 -6.35 18.20
N ALA A 173 14.70 -6.37 18.54
CA ALA A 173 15.61 -5.26 18.23
C ALA A 173 15.84 -5.09 16.71
N SER A 174 15.60 -6.14 15.92
CA SER A 174 15.74 -6.17 14.46
C SER A 174 14.53 -5.62 13.69
N VAL A 175 13.46 -5.19 14.37
CA VAL A 175 12.27 -4.61 13.70
C VAL A 175 12.65 -3.47 12.75
N ALA A 176 13.52 -2.56 13.19
CA ALA A 176 13.98 -1.45 12.37
C ALA A 176 14.78 -1.91 11.13
N SER A 177 15.63 -2.94 11.28
CA SER A 177 16.39 -3.50 10.16
C SER A 177 15.50 -4.26 9.17
N ILE A 178 14.50 -5.00 9.66
CA ILE A 178 13.53 -5.71 8.80
C ILE A 178 12.69 -4.70 8.02
N LYS A 179 12.16 -3.67 8.70
CA LYS A 179 11.43 -2.56 8.06
C LYS A 179 12.23 -1.93 6.94
N ARG A 180 13.48 -1.54 7.23
CA ARG A 180 14.38 -0.93 6.25
C ARG A 180 14.67 -1.88 5.07
N CYS A 181 14.92 -3.18 5.33
CA CYS A 181 15.10 -4.18 4.29
C CYS A 181 13.89 -4.23 3.33
N ILE A 182 12.68 -4.22 3.89
CA ILE A 182 11.44 -4.29 3.10
C ILE A 182 11.28 -3.03 2.27
N GLU A 183 11.47 -1.85 2.85
CA GLU A 183 11.34 -0.57 2.16
C GLU A 183 12.37 -0.43 1.02
N GLU A 184 13.63 -0.77 1.27
CA GLU A 184 14.69 -0.72 0.25
C GLU A 184 14.43 -1.72 -0.89
N LYS A 185 14.07 -2.97 -0.59
CA LYS A 185 13.79 -3.99 -1.61
C LYS A 185 12.48 -3.73 -2.36
N ALA A 186 11.47 -3.14 -1.72
CA ALA A 186 10.21 -2.79 -2.36
C ALA A 186 10.42 -1.85 -3.55
N LEU A 187 11.35 -0.89 -3.46
CA LEU A 187 11.69 0.04 -4.55
C LEU A 187 12.27 -0.65 -5.80
N THR A 188 12.73 -1.89 -5.68
CA THR A 188 13.22 -2.68 -6.83
C THR A 188 12.09 -3.40 -7.58
N VAL A 189 10.87 -3.38 -7.04
CA VAL A 189 9.72 -4.04 -7.65
C VAL A 189 9.29 -3.27 -8.89
N THR A 190 9.34 -3.98 -10.01
CA THR A 190 8.81 -3.51 -11.29
C THR A 190 7.91 -4.58 -11.90
N HIS A 191 6.94 -4.16 -12.70
CA HIS A 191 6.08 -5.07 -13.47
C HIS A 191 5.58 -4.38 -14.74
N ASP A 192 5.38 -5.13 -15.80
CA ASP A 192 4.73 -4.59 -16.99
C ASP A 192 3.22 -4.44 -16.70
N ALA A 193 2.60 -3.41 -17.28
CA ALA A 193 1.22 -3.06 -17.00
C ALA A 193 0.56 -2.45 -18.23
N ASP A 194 -0.63 -2.92 -18.56
CA ASP A 194 -1.42 -2.42 -19.69
C ASP A 194 -2.22 -1.15 -19.35
N GLU A 195 -1.96 -0.53 -18.22
CA GLU A 195 -2.67 0.66 -17.71
C GLU A 195 -2.19 1.97 -18.36
N THR A 196 -2.93 3.06 -18.12
CA THR A 196 -2.49 4.41 -18.49
C THR A 196 -1.39 4.92 -17.55
N ASP A 197 -0.59 5.87 -18.04
CA ASP A 197 0.47 6.47 -17.23
C ASP A 197 -0.13 7.16 -15.99
N LEU A 198 0.55 6.98 -14.86
CA LEU A 198 0.11 7.46 -13.57
C LEU A 198 1.32 7.88 -12.74
N ALA A 199 1.30 9.12 -12.24
CA ALA A 199 2.41 9.66 -11.47
C ALA A 199 2.56 9.03 -10.08
N SER A 200 1.43 8.71 -9.43
CA SER A 200 1.39 8.18 -8.07
C SER A 200 0.07 7.45 -7.81
N TYR A 201 0.14 6.29 -7.17
CA TYR A 201 -0.99 5.54 -6.61
C TYR A 201 -0.59 4.87 -5.32
N ASP A 202 -1.45 4.97 -4.31
CA ASP A 202 -1.23 4.33 -3.04
C ASP A 202 -1.92 2.98 -2.96
N ILE A 203 -1.17 1.95 -2.54
CA ILE A 203 -1.69 0.62 -2.25
C ILE A 203 -1.44 0.35 -0.76
N SER A 204 -2.53 0.18 0.00
CA SER A 204 -2.44 -0.31 1.38
C SER A 204 -2.15 -1.81 1.40
N LEU A 205 -1.26 -2.22 2.29
CA LEU A 205 -0.79 -3.58 2.45
C LEU A 205 -1.08 -4.06 3.88
N ALA A 206 -1.52 -5.31 3.98
CA ALA A 206 -1.65 -6.01 5.25
C ALA A 206 -1.32 -7.50 5.04
N TYR A 207 -0.32 -8.01 5.76
CA TYR A 207 0.12 -9.41 5.69
C TYR A 207 0.34 -9.99 7.08
N ALA A 208 0.01 -11.26 7.26
CA ALA A 208 0.47 -12.04 8.42
C ALA A 208 1.91 -12.54 8.16
N LEU A 209 2.74 -12.59 9.22
CA LEU A 209 4.18 -12.90 9.17
C LEU A 209 4.55 -14.29 9.71
#